data_AF-I4WFI0-F1
#
_entry.id   AF-I4WFI0-F1
#
_cell.length_a   1.000
_cell.length_b   1.000
_cell.length_c   1.000
_cell.angle_alpha   90.00
_cell.angle_beta   90.00
_cell.angle_gamma   90.00
#
_symmetry.space_group_name_H-M   'P 1'
#
loop_
_entity.id
_entity.type
_entity.pdbx_description
1 polymer ?
#
loop_
_entity_poly.entity_id
_entity_poly.type
_entity_poly.pdbx_seq_one_letter_code
_entity_poly.pdbx_strand_id
1 'polypeptide(L)'
;MYRDNRGRACHTCQHERRPEIELRLASGTPLRIIAAKYGLKPDTLRRHRMNHMAPELIQQLQATGRRTSATDLAELKRTESEGLLGNLVHERARQQRIADKAESIDDFANATRASVAALKSSELIAKLLGDIQTGNVTQNILIAPEFHAFRNAVIQALRPYHDAKLAVLTSLQRLEQQTEVIDGECTNTTRP
;
A
#
# COMPACT_ATOMS: atom_id res chain seq x y z
N MET A 1 -15.81 38.37 4.66
CA MET A 1 -14.80 39.34 4.16
C MET A 1 -13.59 39.30 5.08
N TYR A 2 -12.46 38.76 4.63
CA TYR A 2 -11.24 38.71 5.44
C TYR A 2 -10.60 40.11 5.50
N ARG A 3 -10.30 40.58 6.72
CA ARG A 3 -9.83 41.93 7.02
C ARG A 3 -8.42 42.12 6.47
N ASP A 4 -8.28 43.05 5.53
CA ASP A 4 -7.02 43.46 4.94
C ASP A 4 -6.30 44.41 5.92
N ASN A 5 -5.30 43.90 6.62
CA ASN A 5 -4.41 44.71 7.45
C ASN A 5 -3.20 45.07 6.56
N ARG A 6 -2.95 46.37 6.35
CA ARG A 6 -2.00 46.94 5.36
C ARG A 6 -0.54 46.48 5.56
N GLY A 7 -0.26 45.24 5.21
CA GLY A 7 1.07 44.65 5.01
C GLY A 7 1.25 44.24 3.55
N ARG A 8 2.49 43.96 3.13
CA ARG A 8 2.77 43.49 1.75
C ARG A 8 1.83 42.35 1.36
N ALA A 9 1.30 42.40 0.14
CA ALA A 9 0.44 41.36 -0.40
C ALA A 9 1.11 39.98 -0.29
N CYS A 10 0.34 38.97 0.12
CA CYS A 10 0.86 37.62 0.25
C CYS A 10 1.19 37.06 -1.15
N HIS A 11 2.47 36.80 -1.42
CA HIS A 11 2.91 36.22 -2.70
C HIS A 11 2.28 34.85 -2.99
N THR A 12 1.97 34.05 -1.97
CA THR A 12 1.28 32.76 -2.15
C THR A 12 -0.18 32.95 -2.58
N CYS A 13 -0.87 34.00 -2.12
CA CYS A 13 -2.24 34.31 -2.54
C CYS A 13 -2.32 34.76 -3.99
N GLN A 14 -1.26 35.40 -4.51
CA GLN A 14 -1.18 35.91 -5.88
C GLN A 14 -0.55 34.90 -6.86
N HIS A 15 -0.09 33.76 -6.36
CA HIS A 15 0.56 32.75 -7.20
C HIS A 15 -0.48 32.05 -8.10
N GLU A 16 -0.19 31.88 -9.39
CA GLU A 16 -1.10 31.25 -10.36
C GLU A 16 -1.54 29.84 -9.91
N ARG A 17 -0.61 29.08 -9.31
CA ARG A 17 -0.84 27.73 -8.78
C ARG A 17 -1.25 27.71 -7.30
N ARG A 18 -1.86 28.77 -6.79
CA ARG A 18 -2.40 28.84 -5.42
C ARG A 18 -3.16 27.58 -4.97
N PRO A 19 -4.15 27.05 -5.71
CA PRO A 19 -4.90 25.87 -5.25
C PRO A 19 -4.01 24.63 -5.06
N GLU A 20 -3.00 24.47 -5.91
CA GLU A 20 -2.04 23.36 -5.83
C GLU A 20 -1.09 23.47 -4.63
N ILE A 21 -0.74 24.71 -4.26
CA ILE A 21 0.09 25.02 -3.09
C ILE A 21 -0.72 24.82 -1.81
N GLU A 22 -1.97 25.31 -1.77
CA GLU A 22 -2.87 25.15 -0.63
C GLU A 22 -3.19 23.68 -0.35
N LEU A 23 -3.41 22.87 -1.40
CA LEU A 23 -3.59 21.42 -1.27
C LEU A 23 -2.36 20.76 -0.62
N ARG A 24 -1.14 21.11 -1.05
CA ARG A 24 0.10 20.57 -0.47
C ARG A 24 0.37 21.03 0.96
N LEU A 25 0.00 22.27 1.27
CA LEU A 25 0.08 22.80 2.64
C LEU A 25 -0.91 22.09 3.57
N ALA A 26 -2.10 21.77 3.07
CA ALA A 26 -3.12 21.02 3.79
C ALA A 26 -2.73 19.53 3.97
N SER A 27 -2.13 18.91 2.96
CA SER A 27 -1.68 17.51 2.97
C SER A 27 -0.42 17.25 3.82
N GLY A 28 0.18 18.29 4.39
CA GLY A 28 1.32 18.16 5.31
C GLY A 28 2.68 18.01 4.63
N THR A 29 2.81 18.33 3.34
CA THR A 29 4.11 18.29 2.65
C THR A 29 5.10 19.27 3.31
N PRO A 30 6.37 18.88 3.52
CA PRO A 30 7.35 19.77 4.15
C PRO A 30 7.52 21.10 3.39
N LEU A 31 7.50 22.21 4.13
CA LEU A 31 7.53 23.57 3.56
C LEU A 31 8.74 23.81 2.64
N ARG A 32 9.88 23.17 2.92
CA ARG A 32 11.11 23.27 2.09
C ARG A 32 10.92 22.70 0.68
N ILE A 33 10.16 21.61 0.55
CA ILE A 33 9.89 20.97 -0.74
C ILE A 33 8.94 21.83 -1.57
N ILE A 34 7.88 22.36 -0.96
CA ILE A 34 6.94 23.27 -1.61
C ILE A 34 7.66 24.55 -2.04
N ALA A 35 8.49 25.11 -1.16
CA ALA A 35 9.30 26.30 -1.43
C ALA A 35 10.21 26.11 -2.65
N ALA A 36 10.98 25.01 -2.70
CA ALA A 36 11.85 24.70 -3.82
C ALA A 36 11.08 24.50 -5.14
N LYS A 37 9.93 23.81 -5.08
CA LYS A 37 9.11 23.51 -6.26
C LYS A 37 8.46 24.73 -6.89
N TYR A 38 8.02 25.69 -6.06
CA TYR A 38 7.26 26.87 -6.52
C TYR A 38 8.07 28.17 -6.48
N GLY A 39 9.37 28.11 -6.15
CA GLY A 39 10.21 29.30 -6.03
C GLY A 39 9.77 30.25 -4.90
N LEU A 40 9.08 29.72 -3.88
CA LEU A 40 8.54 30.50 -2.76
C LEU A 40 9.42 30.37 -1.52
N LYS A 41 9.34 31.34 -0.60
CA LYS A 41 10.05 31.26 0.68
C LYS A 41 9.24 30.42 1.69
N PRO A 42 9.85 29.48 2.43
CA PRO A 42 9.16 28.66 3.44
C PRO A 42 8.36 29.48 4.45
N ASP A 43 8.90 30.63 4.84
CA ASP A 43 8.28 31.51 5.84
C ASP A 43 7.05 32.27 5.30
N THR A 44 6.96 32.44 3.98
CA THR A 44 5.76 32.98 3.32
C THR A 44 4.66 31.93 3.29
N LEU A 45 5.01 30.66 3.03
CA LEU A 45 4.08 29.54 3.08
C LEU A 45 3.52 29.29 4.49
N ARG A 46 4.38 29.40 5.52
CA ARG A 46 3.97 29.28 6.92
C ARG A 46 2.93 30.33 7.29
N ARG A 47 3.20 31.61 6.99
CA ARG A 47 2.26 32.72 7.24
C ARG A 47 0.98 32.59 6.42
N HIS A 48 1.09 32.12 5.17
CA HIS A 48 -0.07 31.83 4.32
C HIS A 48 -1.01 30.82 4.98
N ARG A 49 -0.47 29.69 5.43
CA ARG A 49 -1.25 28.64 6.10
C ARG A 49 -1.91 29.14 7.39
N MET A 50 -1.22 29.98 8.17
CA MET A 50 -1.76 30.47 9.45
C MET A 50 -2.82 31.56 9.28
N ASN A 51 -2.65 32.45 8.30
CA ASN A 51 -3.44 33.69 8.21
C ASN A 51 -4.50 33.67 7.09
N HIS A 52 -4.30 32.84 6.06
CA HIS A 52 -5.13 32.87 4.84
C HIS A 52 -5.84 31.55 4.54
N MET A 53 -5.50 30.46 5.24
CA MET A 53 -6.22 29.20 5.13
C MET A 53 -7.18 29.03 6.32
N ALA A 54 -8.49 29.10 6.05
CA ALA A 54 -9.50 28.80 7.05
C ALA A 54 -9.38 27.32 7.49
N PRO A 55 -9.67 27.00 8.77
CA PRO A 55 -9.60 25.62 9.26
C PRO A 55 -10.54 24.68 8.49
N GLU A 56 -11.73 25.15 8.10
CA GLU A 56 -12.68 24.42 7.27
C GLU A 56 -12.12 24.09 5.88
N LEU A 57 -11.43 25.06 5.26
CA LEU A 57 -10.75 24.85 3.97
C LEU A 57 -9.62 23.84 4.10
N ILE A 58 -8.83 23.88 5.18
CA ILE A 58 -7.78 22.90 5.44
C ILE A 58 -8.39 21.50 5.56
N GLN A 59 -9.49 21.34 6.30
CA GLN A 59 -10.16 20.06 6.48
C GLN A 59 -10.73 19.52 5.16
N GLN A 60 -11.34 20.37 4.34
CA GLN A 60 -11.83 20.00 3.00
C GLN A 60 -10.67 19.58 2.10
N LEU A 61 -9.58 20.35 2.07
CA LEU A 61 -8.39 20.05 1.28
C LEU A 61 -7.66 18.79 1.75
N GLN A 62 -7.69 18.50 3.05
CA GLN A 62 -7.20 17.24 3.60
C GLN A 62 -8.08 16.05 3.22
N ALA A 63 -9.40 16.24 3.19
CA ALA A 63 -10.35 15.22 2.75
C ALA A 63 -10.24 14.95 1.25
N THR A 64 -9.90 15.95 0.43
CA THR A 64 -9.61 15.77 -1.01
C THR A 64 -8.19 15.25 -1.24
N GLY A 65 -7.19 15.69 -0.47
CA GLY A 65 -5.80 15.25 -0.58
C GLY A 65 -5.55 13.82 -0.06
N ARG A 66 -6.42 13.31 0.82
CA ARG A 66 -6.48 11.87 1.18
C ARG A 66 -7.10 10.99 0.10
N ARG A 67 -7.70 11.56 -0.95
CA ARG A 67 -8.12 10.80 -2.12
C ARG A 67 -6.93 10.67 -3.07
N THR A 68 -5.92 9.90 -2.68
CA THR A 68 -5.34 9.00 -3.69
C THR A 68 -6.49 8.09 -4.06
N SER A 69 -7.19 8.38 -5.16
CA SER A 69 -8.27 7.52 -5.59
C SER A 69 -7.69 6.11 -5.78
N ALA A 70 -8.49 5.06 -5.60
CA ALA A 70 -8.03 3.70 -5.88
C ALA A 70 -7.46 3.59 -7.31
N THR A 71 -7.98 4.42 -8.21
CA THR A 71 -7.52 4.64 -9.59
C THR A 71 -6.13 5.29 -9.65
N ASP A 72 -5.88 6.38 -8.92
CA ASP A 72 -4.55 7.01 -8.85
C ASP A 72 -3.51 6.08 -8.23
N LEU A 73 -3.91 5.28 -7.25
CA LEU A 73 -3.01 4.33 -6.60
C LEU A 73 -2.70 3.14 -7.51
N ALA A 74 -3.65 2.71 -8.35
CA ALA A 74 -3.42 1.71 -9.40
C ALA A 74 -2.54 2.26 -10.53
N GLU A 75 -2.71 3.53 -10.91
CA GLU A 75 -1.91 4.18 -11.93
C GLU A 75 -0.48 4.49 -11.44
N LEU A 76 -0.33 4.96 -10.21
CA LEU A 76 0.97 5.08 -9.55
C LEU A 76 1.66 3.72 -9.43
N LYS A 77 0.96 2.69 -8.96
CA LYS A 77 1.49 1.32 -8.94
C LYS A 77 1.91 0.86 -10.33
N ARG A 78 1.13 1.14 -11.38
CA ARG A 78 1.46 0.76 -12.76
C ARG A 78 2.73 1.47 -13.22
N THR A 79 2.82 2.79 -13.06
CA THR A 79 4.01 3.58 -13.47
C THR A 79 5.26 3.21 -12.66
N GLU A 80 5.11 3.00 -11.35
CA GLU A 80 6.20 2.52 -10.49
C GLU A 80 6.61 1.10 -10.85
N SER A 81 5.67 0.21 -11.20
CA SER A 81 5.96 -1.17 -11.61
C SER A 81 6.64 -1.23 -12.98
N GLU A 82 6.21 -0.40 -13.94
CA GLU A 82 6.85 -0.25 -15.25
C GLU A 82 8.30 0.27 -15.09
N GLY A 83 8.51 1.27 -14.24
CA GLY A 83 9.85 1.77 -13.91
C GLY A 83 10.72 0.76 -13.15
N LEU A 84 10.14 0.03 -12.20
CA LEU A 84 10.82 -1.02 -11.44
C LEU A 84 11.24 -2.18 -12.32
N LEU A 85 10.37 -2.62 -13.24
CA LEU A 85 10.68 -3.65 -14.21
C LEU A 85 11.85 -3.24 -15.09
N GLY A 86 11.84 -2.02 -15.64
CA GLY A 86 12.96 -1.48 -16.41
C GLY A 86 14.27 -1.47 -15.63
N ASN A 87 14.23 -1.00 -14.37
CA ASN A 87 15.40 -0.98 -13.50
C ASN A 87 15.95 -2.40 -13.22
N LEU A 88 15.08 -3.37 -12.98
CA LEU A 88 15.48 -4.76 -12.74
C LEU A 88 16.08 -5.41 -13.98
N VAL A 89 15.54 -5.12 -15.17
CA VAL A 89 16.12 -5.59 -16.45
C VAL A 89 17.52 -5.00 -16.65
N HIS A 90 17.69 -3.69 -16.40
CA HIS A 90 19.00 -3.05 -16.49
C HIS A 90 20.01 -3.62 -15.49
N GLU A 91 19.58 -3.90 -14.26
CA GLU A 91 20.45 -4.48 -13.23
C GLU A 91 20.84 -5.92 -13.57
N ARG A 92 19.91 -6.74 -14.07
CA ARG A 92 20.21 -8.09 -14.58
C ARG A 92 21.27 -8.04 -15.69
N ALA A 93 21.09 -7.17 -16.67
CA ALA A 93 22.05 -7.02 -17.78
C ALA A 93 23.42 -6.57 -17.27
N ARG A 94 23.46 -5.72 -16.23
CA ARG A 94 24.71 -5.32 -15.58
C ARG A 94 25.39 -6.50 -14.88
N GLN A 95 24.64 -7.35 -14.19
CA GLN A 95 25.17 -8.53 -13.51
C GLN A 95 25.72 -9.56 -14.49
N GLN A 96 25.04 -9.79 -15.62
CA GLN A 96 25.56 -10.65 -16.70
C GLN A 96 26.89 -10.14 -17.25
N ARG A 97 27.00 -8.82 -17.52
CA ARG A 97 28.29 -8.24 -17.95
C ARG A 97 29.40 -8.36 -16.91
N ILE A 98 29.07 -8.37 -15.61
CA ILE A 98 30.05 -8.60 -14.55
C ILE A 98 30.50 -10.07 -14.56
N ALA A 99 29.56 -11.00 -14.79
CA ALA A 99 29.89 -12.42 -14.94
C ALA A 99 30.84 -12.64 -16.12
N ASP A 100 30.51 -12.12 -17.31
CA ASP A 100 31.35 -12.25 -18.52
C ASP A 100 32.77 -11.69 -18.30
N LYS A 101 32.87 -10.53 -17.62
CA LYS A 101 34.17 -9.93 -17.29
C LYS A 101 34.95 -10.74 -16.27
N ALA A 102 34.29 -11.30 -15.26
CA ALA A 102 34.94 -12.15 -14.27
C ALA A 102 35.43 -13.46 -14.90
N GLU A 103 34.67 -14.05 -15.83
CA GLU A 103 35.10 -15.20 -16.62
C GLU A 103 36.34 -14.88 -17.47
N SER A 104 36.41 -13.68 -18.07
CA SER A 104 37.58 -13.28 -18.89
C SER A 104 38.90 -13.16 -18.12
N ILE A 105 38.85 -13.10 -16.79
CA ILE A 105 40.02 -13.04 -15.90
C ILE A 105 40.15 -14.30 -15.02
N ASP A 106 39.46 -15.39 -15.37
CA ASP A 106 39.40 -16.66 -14.64
C ASP A 106 38.94 -16.54 -13.17
N ASP A 107 38.23 -15.47 -12.83
CA ASP A 107 37.62 -15.28 -11.50
C ASP A 107 36.23 -15.92 -11.45
N PHE A 108 36.22 -17.26 -11.46
CA PHE A 108 35.00 -18.06 -11.47
C PHE A 108 34.13 -17.85 -10.22
N ALA A 109 34.72 -17.44 -9.10
CA ALA A 109 33.98 -17.14 -7.87
C ALA A 109 33.13 -15.88 -8.04
N ASN A 110 33.68 -14.82 -8.62
CA ASN A 110 32.91 -13.62 -8.95
C ASN A 110 31.93 -13.84 -10.10
N ALA A 111 32.32 -14.64 -11.10
CA ALA A 111 31.41 -15.01 -12.19
C ALA A 111 30.16 -15.71 -11.66
N THR A 112 30.35 -16.73 -10.82
CA THR A 112 29.24 -17.48 -10.20
C THR A 112 28.35 -16.58 -9.36
N ARG A 113 28.93 -15.69 -8.53
CA ARG A 113 28.17 -14.76 -7.70
C ARG A 113 27.32 -13.79 -8.54
N ALA A 114 27.90 -13.25 -9.61
CA ALA A 114 27.20 -12.36 -10.52
C ALA A 114 26.06 -13.07 -11.28
N SER A 115 26.30 -14.32 -11.72
CA SER A 115 25.29 -15.16 -12.37
C SER A 115 24.13 -15.51 -11.43
N VAL A 116 24.40 -15.87 -10.17
CA VAL A 116 23.35 -16.11 -9.17
C VAL A 116 22.52 -14.85 -8.91
N ALA A 117 23.16 -13.68 -8.84
CA ALA A 117 22.43 -12.41 -8.72
C ALA A 117 21.53 -12.14 -9.94
N ALA A 118 22.00 -12.45 -11.15
CA ALA A 118 21.24 -12.31 -12.39
C ALA A 118 20.03 -13.27 -12.45
N LEU A 119 20.15 -14.47 -11.90
CA LEU A 119 19.02 -15.39 -11.75
C LEU A 119 17.99 -14.86 -10.76
N LYS A 120 18.43 -14.31 -9.62
CA LYS A 120 17.53 -13.71 -8.63
C LYS A 120 16.76 -12.50 -9.18
N SER A 121 17.42 -11.64 -9.96
CA SER A 121 16.73 -10.54 -10.64
C SER A 121 15.73 -11.04 -11.68
N SER A 122 16.05 -12.12 -12.40
CA SER A 122 15.11 -12.79 -13.32
C SER A 122 13.89 -13.36 -12.60
N GLU A 123 14.07 -13.97 -11.42
CA GLU A 123 12.98 -14.46 -10.58
C GLU A 123 12.06 -13.33 -10.11
N LEU A 124 12.63 -12.19 -9.68
CA LEU A 124 11.86 -11.01 -9.29
C LEU A 124 11.07 -10.42 -10.46
N ILE A 125 11.68 -10.36 -11.65
CA ILE A 125 11.02 -9.93 -12.89
C ILE A 125 9.83 -10.84 -13.19
N ALA A 126 10.02 -12.16 -13.13
CA ALA A 126 8.95 -13.13 -13.40
C ALA A 126 7.82 -13.07 -12.34
N LYS A 127 8.14 -12.80 -11.07
CA LYS A 127 7.13 -12.53 -10.03
C LYS A 127 6.33 -11.25 -10.30
N LEU A 128 6.99 -10.17 -10.74
CA LEU A 128 6.33 -8.91 -11.08
C LEU A 128 5.44 -9.03 -12.32
N LEU A 129 5.86 -9.82 -13.31
CA LEU A 129 5.07 -10.15 -14.51
C LEU A 129 3.88 -11.07 -14.19
N GLY A 130 3.88 -11.73 -13.03
CA GLY A 130 2.86 -12.70 -12.65
C GLY A 130 3.08 -14.10 -13.21
N ASP A 131 4.20 -14.34 -13.89
CA ASP A 131 4.59 -15.64 -14.46
C ASP A 131 4.96 -16.66 -13.37
N ILE A 132 5.36 -16.17 -12.18
CA ILE A 132 5.58 -16.99 -10.99
C ILE A 132 4.61 -16.54 -9.90
N GLN A 133 3.53 -17.32 -9.69
CA GLN A 133 2.66 -17.14 -8.53
C GLN A 133 3.41 -17.54 -7.26
N THR A 134 3.99 -16.58 -6.55
CA THR A 134 4.44 -16.79 -5.17
C THR A 134 3.38 -16.28 -4.20
N GLY A 135 2.43 -17.15 -3.89
CA GLY A 135 1.52 -16.95 -2.78
C GLY A 135 0.75 -18.23 -2.51
N ASN A 136 0.78 -18.71 -1.27
CA ASN A 136 -0.37 -19.47 -0.78
C ASN A 136 -1.57 -18.57 -1.02
N VAL A 137 -2.51 -18.99 -1.87
CA VAL A 137 -3.79 -18.33 -2.03
C VAL A 137 -4.49 -18.46 -0.68
N THR A 138 -4.28 -17.50 0.21
CA THR A 138 -5.13 -17.31 1.38
C THR A 138 -6.43 -16.73 0.87
N GLN A 139 -7.22 -17.60 0.21
CA GLN A 139 -8.57 -17.28 -0.21
C GLN A 139 -9.31 -16.96 1.09
N ASN A 140 -9.62 -15.68 1.29
CA ASN A 140 -10.38 -15.25 2.46
C ASN A 140 -11.82 -15.72 2.27
N ILE A 141 -12.06 -17.02 2.54
CA ILE A 141 -13.32 -17.74 2.30
C ILE A 141 -14.50 -17.01 2.95
N LEU A 142 -14.26 -16.26 4.01
CA LEU A 142 -15.25 -15.45 4.71
C LEU A 142 -15.85 -14.30 3.86
N ILE A 143 -15.16 -13.86 2.81
CA ILE A 143 -15.59 -12.77 1.90
C ILE A 143 -16.04 -13.34 0.55
N ALA A 144 -15.88 -14.65 0.34
CA ALA A 144 -16.24 -15.27 -0.93
C ALA A 144 -17.78 -15.24 -1.10
N PRO A 145 -18.31 -14.67 -2.21
CA PRO A 145 -19.75 -14.59 -2.45
C PRO A 145 -20.40 -15.99 -2.50
N GLU A 146 -19.64 -17.00 -2.92
CA GLU A 146 -20.06 -18.40 -2.93
C GLU A 146 -20.29 -18.96 -1.51
N PHE A 147 -19.45 -18.57 -0.56
CA PHE A 147 -19.61 -18.97 0.84
C PHE A 147 -20.83 -18.29 1.50
N HIS A 148 -21.11 -17.04 1.14
CA HIS A 148 -22.34 -16.37 1.57
C HIS A 148 -23.59 -17.04 1.00
N ALA A 149 -23.58 -17.43 -0.28
CA ALA A 149 -24.68 -18.16 -0.90
C ALA A 149 -24.92 -19.51 -0.22
N PHE A 150 -23.85 -20.26 0.08
CA PHE A 150 -23.92 -21.51 0.84
C PHE A 150 -24.52 -21.32 2.24
N ARG A 151 -24.01 -20.35 3.02
CA ARG A 151 -24.51 -20.07 4.38
C ARG A 151 -26.00 -19.71 4.36
N ASN A 152 -26.42 -18.90 3.40
CA ASN A 152 -27.83 -18.52 3.25
C ASN A 152 -28.70 -19.72 2.89
N ALA A 153 -28.26 -20.60 1.98
CA ALA A 153 -28.97 -21.81 1.62
C ALA A 153 -29.16 -22.75 2.82
N VAL A 154 -28.12 -22.95 3.62
CA VAL A 154 -28.18 -23.77 4.84
C VAL A 154 -29.13 -23.17 5.88
N ILE A 155 -29.01 -21.87 6.16
CA ILE A 155 -29.91 -21.18 7.12
C ILE A 155 -31.35 -21.25 6.64
N GLN A 156 -31.61 -21.07 5.34
CA GLN A 156 -32.94 -21.14 4.76
C GLN A 156 -33.53 -22.55 4.88
N ALA A 157 -32.74 -23.59 4.60
CA ALA A 157 -33.18 -24.98 4.73
C ALA A 157 -33.50 -25.39 6.18
N LEU A 158 -32.83 -24.78 7.16
CA LEU A 158 -33.05 -25.05 8.59
C LEU A 158 -34.20 -24.25 9.21
N ARG A 159 -34.80 -23.26 8.51
CA ARG A 159 -35.90 -22.43 9.04
C ARG A 159 -37.11 -23.23 9.57
N PRO A 160 -37.63 -24.26 8.88
CA PRO A 160 -38.80 -24.99 9.35
C PRO A 160 -38.50 -26.00 10.47
N TYR A 161 -37.23 -26.31 10.76
CA TYR A 161 -36.83 -27.33 11.73
C TYR A 161 -36.11 -26.72 12.93
N HIS A 162 -36.87 -26.40 13.98
CA HIS A 162 -36.34 -25.72 15.18
C HIS A 162 -35.30 -26.57 15.93
N ASP A 163 -35.56 -27.87 16.08
CA ASP A 163 -34.67 -28.78 16.81
C ASP A 163 -33.32 -28.96 16.09
N ALA A 164 -33.34 -29.04 14.76
CA ALA A 164 -32.12 -29.14 13.95
C ALA A 164 -31.27 -27.86 14.04
N LYS A 165 -31.91 -26.69 14.12
CA LYS A 165 -31.22 -25.41 14.33
C LYS A 165 -30.48 -25.36 15.67
N LEU A 166 -31.10 -25.85 16.74
CA LEU A 166 -30.49 -25.92 18.08
C LEU A 166 -29.29 -26.87 18.10
N ALA A 167 -29.38 -28.02 17.44
CA ALA A 167 -28.28 -28.97 17.32
C ALA A 167 -27.05 -28.36 16.60
N VAL A 168 -27.28 -27.65 15.49
CA VAL A 168 -26.20 -26.96 14.75
C VAL A 168 -25.57 -25.85 15.59
N LEU A 169 -26.39 -25.06 16.30
CA LEU A 169 -25.89 -23.96 17.15
C LEU A 169 -25.00 -24.47 18.28
N THR A 170 -25.41 -25.56 18.94
CA THR A 170 -24.61 -26.22 19.99
C THR A 170 -23.26 -26.72 19.46
N SER A 171 -23.25 -27.28 18.24
CA SER A 171 -22.02 -27.73 17.59
C SER A 171 -21.09 -26.56 17.21
N LEU A 172 -21.63 -25.43 16.74
CA LEU A 172 -20.84 -24.25 16.41
C LEU A 172 -20.24 -23.60 17.66
N GLN A 173 -21.01 -23.47 18.75
CA GLN A 173 -20.50 -22.96 20.03
C GLN A 173 -19.36 -23.82 20.58
N ARG A 174 -19.45 -25.15 20.44
CA ARG A 174 -18.37 -26.06 20.82
C ARG A 174 -17.09 -25.81 20.01
N LEU A 175 -17.22 -25.53 18.71
CA LEU A 175 -16.09 -25.22 17.84
C LEU A 175 -15.47 -23.86 18.16
N GLU A 176 -16.29 -22.84 18.47
CA GLU A 176 -15.81 -21.53 18.93
C GLU A 176 -15.00 -21.67 20.24
N GLN A 177 -15.51 -22.44 21.21
CA GLN A 177 -14.79 -22.73 22.46
C GLN A 177 -13.50 -23.53 22.26
N GLN A 178 -13.43 -24.40 21.24
CA GLN A 178 -12.18 -25.08 20.88
C GLN A 178 -11.17 -24.17 20.18
N THR A 179 -11.64 -23.11 19.52
CA THR A 179 -10.79 -22.17 18.78
C THR A 179 -10.16 -21.13 19.71
N GLU A 180 -10.87 -20.68 20.75
CA GLU A 180 -10.33 -19.77 21.79
C GLU A 180 -9.18 -20.38 22.62
N VAL A 181 -8.99 -21.70 22.58
CA VAL A 181 -7.94 -22.42 23.32
C VAL A 181 -6.60 -22.47 22.55
N ILE A 182 -6.53 -21.96 21.31
CA ILE A 182 -5.35 -22.13 20.43
C ILE A 182 -4.37 -20.93 20.51
N ASP A 183 -4.73 -19.82 21.16
CA ASP A 183 -3.89 -18.62 21.28
C ASP A 183 -2.92 -18.61 22.49
N GLY A 184 -2.76 -19.73 23.21
CA GLY A 184 -1.90 -19.82 24.39
C GLY A 184 -1.17 -21.15 24.52
N GLU A 185 0.07 -21.18 24.03
CA GLU A 185 1.15 -22.14 24.34
C GLU A 185 0.83 -23.64 24.30
N CYS A 186 1.34 -24.32 23.26
CA CYS A 186 1.51 -25.77 23.26
C CYS A 186 2.57 -26.19 24.28
N THR A 187 2.19 -26.85 25.37
CA THR A 187 3.06 -27.86 26.00
C THR A 187 2.33 -29.19 26.13
N ASN A 188 2.86 -30.16 25.40
CA ASN A 188 2.50 -31.58 25.48
C ASN A 188 2.76 -32.08 26.91
N THR A 189 1.76 -32.64 27.59
CA THR A 189 2.04 -33.73 28.53
C THR A 189 0.97 -34.82 28.44
N THR A 190 1.42 -35.88 27.81
CA THR A 190 0.98 -37.27 27.76
C THR A 190 0.18 -37.74 28.98
N ARG A 191 -0.96 -38.35 28.66
CA ARG A 191 -1.79 -39.26 29.46
C ARG A 191 -0.96 -40.43 30.05
N PRO A 192 -1.30 -40.93 31.25
CA PRO A 192 -2.00 -42.22 31.38
C PRO A 192 -3.44 -42.09 31.89
#